data_AF-A0A2U2IYG2-F1
#
_entry.id   AF-A0A2U2IYG2-F1
#
_cell.length_a   1.000
_cell.length_b   1.000
_cell.length_c   1.000
_cell.angle_alpha   90.00
_cell.angle_beta   90.00
_cell.angle_gamma   90.00
#
_symmetry.space_group_name_H-M   'P 1'
#
loop_
_entity.id
_entity.type
_entity.pdbx_description
1 polymer ?
#
loop_
_entity_poly.entity_id
_entity_poly.type
_entity_poly.pdbx_seq_one_letter_code
_entity_poly.pdbx_strand_id
1 'polypeptide(L)'
;MSLDPYVALGVEPDAPPGEIRRAYRRKAKKLHPDANPSRDSTREFQRLNEAYRLLRNPRLKLAYDASTVGVPQTFTTFPEFGSRPNASPLRCHFCRKPTARPRFAIYWSVVSNLIYASRRPTSGMFCAPCARRASLRATLISACFGWWSLPGVLLTPLAIYRNARGGERPRGSDILLLWNSALRFYTRGDARIAKSLAMEIAASSDSHSVFGSNMLKYLEYLRPQERGTLKDSWRAQRSDQWKHALLALAVPSAIIFTLAETDVGQTTLDVMQTASAITYESVAAAWD
;
A
#
# COMPACT_ATOMS: atom_id res chain seq x y z
N MET A 1 -5.21 22.13 21.47
CA MET A 1 -6.03 20.90 21.38
C MET A 1 -6.23 20.56 19.91
N SER A 2 -5.50 19.58 19.38
CA SER A 2 -5.77 19.02 18.05
C SER A 2 -7.05 18.20 18.14
N LEU A 3 -8.11 18.65 17.47
CA LEU A 3 -9.36 17.92 17.40
C LEU A 3 -9.15 16.65 16.55
N ASP A 4 -9.68 15.52 17.00
CA ASP A 4 -9.62 14.26 16.25
C ASP A 4 -10.34 14.42 14.89
N PRO A 5 -9.66 14.22 13.74
CA PRO A 5 -10.24 14.39 12.42
C PRO A 5 -11.34 13.37 12.12
N TYR A 6 -11.33 12.21 12.77
CA TYR A 6 -12.39 11.21 12.67
C TYR A 6 -13.67 11.69 13.35
N VAL A 7 -13.54 12.27 14.55
CA VAL A 7 -14.65 12.90 15.27
C VAL A 7 -15.20 14.10 14.50
N ALA A 8 -14.31 14.95 13.97
CA ALA A 8 -14.69 16.08 13.14
C ALA A 8 -15.52 15.67 11.91
N LEU A 9 -15.16 14.56 11.26
CA LEU A 9 -15.93 13.99 10.15
C LEU A 9 -17.12 13.10 10.57
N GLY A 10 -17.16 12.67 11.83
CA GLY A 10 -18.17 11.76 12.35
C GLY A 10 -18.08 10.37 11.71
N VAL A 11 -16.87 9.87 11.54
CA VAL A 11 -16.58 8.56 10.94
C VAL A 11 -15.66 7.78 11.87
N GLU A 12 -15.72 6.45 11.78
CA GLU A 12 -14.78 5.59 12.51
C GLU A 12 -13.34 5.74 11.98
N PRO A 13 -12.29 5.53 12.80
CA PRO A 13 -10.88 5.58 12.39
C PRO A 13 -10.56 4.71 11.17
N ASP A 14 -11.25 3.58 11.07
CA ASP A 14 -11.05 2.61 10.02
C ASP A 14 -11.88 2.91 8.75
N ALA A 15 -12.78 3.91 8.74
CA ALA A 15 -13.72 4.16 7.65
C ALA A 15 -13.07 4.18 6.24
N PRO A 16 -13.71 3.55 5.22
CA PRO A 16 -13.22 3.53 3.85
C PRO A 16 -13.26 4.94 3.21
N PRO A 17 -12.49 5.20 2.14
CA PRO A 17 -12.34 6.54 1.57
C PRO A 17 -13.66 7.05 0.97
N GLY A 18 -14.48 6.12 0.47
CA GLY A 18 -15.84 6.41 0.01
C GLY A 18 -16.76 6.90 1.12
N GLU A 19 -16.63 6.37 2.33
CA GLU A 19 -17.40 6.81 3.50
C GLU A 19 -16.92 8.16 4.01
N ILE A 20 -15.61 8.37 4.10
CA ILE A 20 -15.00 9.67 4.43
C ILE A 20 -15.51 10.76 3.48
N ARG A 21 -15.51 10.49 2.16
CA ARG A 21 -16.02 11.43 1.15
C ARG A 21 -17.53 11.67 1.28
N ARG A 22 -18.31 10.65 1.60
CA ARG A 22 -19.77 10.79 1.83
C ARG A 22 -20.05 11.61 3.10
N ALA A 23 -19.36 11.33 4.19
CA ALA A 23 -19.49 12.04 5.46
C ALA A 23 -19.12 13.52 5.32
N TYR A 24 -18.00 13.81 4.66
CA TYR A 24 -17.59 15.18 4.34
C TYR A 24 -18.69 15.92 3.58
N ARG A 25 -19.21 15.37 2.47
CA ARG A 25 -20.26 16.03 1.68
C ARG A 25 -21.53 16.31 2.49
N ARG A 26 -21.94 15.37 3.35
CA ARG A 26 -23.12 15.55 4.22
C ARG A 26 -22.90 16.67 5.23
N LYS A 27 -21.74 16.72 5.90
CA LYS A 27 -21.43 17.76 6.90
C LYS A 27 -21.16 19.11 6.24
N ALA A 28 -20.49 19.15 5.09
CA ALA A 28 -20.19 20.37 4.36
C ALA A 28 -21.47 21.09 3.91
N LYS A 29 -22.50 20.37 3.49
CA LYS A 29 -23.81 20.96 3.16
C LYS A 29 -24.51 21.57 4.39
N LYS A 30 -24.35 20.98 5.57
CA LYS A 30 -24.97 21.45 6.82
C LYS A 30 -24.24 22.64 7.44
N LEU A 31 -22.92 22.69 7.28
CA LEU A 31 -22.04 23.69 7.87
C LEU A 31 -21.64 24.80 6.88
N HIS A 32 -22.23 24.84 5.68
CA HIS A 32 -21.91 25.86 4.69
C HIS A 32 -22.31 27.25 5.20
N PRO A 33 -21.42 28.26 5.17
CA PRO A 33 -21.73 29.59 5.69
C PRO A 33 -22.97 30.23 5.02
N ASP A 34 -23.17 29.98 3.72
CA ASP A 34 -24.37 30.46 3.00
C ASP A 34 -25.69 29.82 3.48
N ALA A 35 -25.65 28.61 4.03
CA ALA A 35 -26.83 27.90 4.51
C ALA A 35 -27.03 28.05 6.04
N ASN A 36 -26.00 28.48 6.78
CA ASN A 36 -26.02 28.66 8.22
C ASN A 36 -25.10 29.82 8.64
N PRO A 37 -25.61 31.06 8.75
CA PRO A 37 -24.82 32.26 9.05
C PRO A 37 -24.45 32.44 10.54
N SER A 38 -24.39 31.36 11.33
CA SER A 38 -23.93 31.42 12.73
C SER A 38 -22.42 31.68 12.83
N ARG A 39 -21.97 32.40 13.87
CA ARG A 39 -20.53 32.75 14.05
C ARG A 39 -19.62 31.52 14.22
N ASP A 40 -20.17 30.37 14.62
CA ASP A 40 -19.43 29.13 14.79
C ASP A 40 -19.35 28.27 13.51
N SER A 41 -20.24 28.49 12.53
CA SER A 41 -20.29 27.67 11.31
C SER A 41 -19.02 27.77 10.48
N THR A 42 -18.44 28.96 10.35
CA THR A 42 -17.16 29.19 9.65
C THR A 42 -16.01 28.40 10.29
N ARG A 43 -15.93 28.40 11.62
CA ARG A 43 -14.86 27.70 12.35
C ARG A 43 -15.03 26.18 12.27
N GLU A 44 -16.25 25.69 12.38
CA GLU A 44 -16.56 24.26 12.21
C GLU A 44 -16.33 23.77 10.77
N PHE A 45 -16.65 24.60 9.79
CA PHE A 45 -16.41 24.30 8.38
C PHE A 45 -14.91 24.25 8.07
N GLN A 46 -14.11 25.18 8.61
CA GLN A 46 -12.65 25.14 8.50
C GLN A 46 -12.06 23.86 9.11
N ARG A 47 -12.53 23.46 10.30
CA ARG A 47 -12.14 22.19 10.94
C ARG A 47 -12.52 20.97 10.11
N LEU A 48 -13.72 20.97 9.52
CA LEU A 48 -14.17 19.91 8.64
C LEU A 48 -13.27 19.79 7.40
N ASN A 49 -12.87 20.91 6.81
CA ASN A 49 -11.98 20.96 5.66
C ASN A 49 -10.58 20.44 5.99
N GLU A 50 -10.03 20.82 7.16
CA GLU A 50 -8.73 20.35 7.61
C GLU A 50 -8.74 18.84 7.89
N ALA A 51 -9.77 18.35 8.58
CA ALA A 51 -9.97 16.92 8.84
C ALA A 51 -10.08 16.13 7.53
N TYR A 52 -10.85 16.64 6.56
CA TYR A 52 -10.97 16.00 5.25
C TYR A 52 -9.67 16.03 4.45
N ARG A 53 -8.92 17.14 4.48
CA ARG A 53 -7.61 17.25 3.81
C ARG A 53 -6.63 16.19 4.32
N LEU A 54 -6.58 16.01 5.64
CA LEU A 54 -5.73 15.03 6.31
C LEU A 54 -6.18 13.59 5.98
N LEU A 55 -7.46 13.27 6.14
CA LEU A 55 -7.97 11.89 5.96
C LEU A 55 -8.13 11.47 4.49
N ARG A 56 -8.29 12.42 3.56
CA ARG A 56 -8.37 12.14 2.12
C ARG A 56 -7.03 11.70 1.55
N ASN A 57 -5.92 12.27 2.02
CA ASN A 57 -4.59 11.90 1.54
C ASN A 57 -4.10 10.67 2.30
N PRO A 58 -3.89 9.52 1.62
CA PRO A 58 -3.47 8.28 2.28
C PRO A 58 -2.18 8.41 3.08
N ARG A 59 -1.23 9.24 2.62
CA ARG A 59 0.05 9.47 3.32
C ARG A 59 -0.14 10.31 4.59
N LEU A 60 -0.97 11.36 4.52
CA LEU A 60 -1.24 12.23 5.67
C LEU A 60 -2.08 11.49 6.72
N LYS A 61 -3.09 10.74 6.29
CA LYS A 61 -3.87 9.85 7.14
C LYS A 61 -2.97 8.88 7.90
N LEU A 62 -2.08 8.21 7.17
CA LEU A 62 -1.13 7.26 7.75
C LEU A 62 -0.19 7.91 8.76
N ALA A 63 0.37 9.09 8.44
CA ALA A 63 1.23 9.82 9.36
C ALA A 63 0.48 10.24 10.64
N TYR A 64 -0.79 10.64 10.52
CA TYR A 64 -1.65 10.96 11.65
C TYR A 64 -2.00 9.73 12.49
N ASP A 65 -2.38 8.62 11.86
CA ASP A 65 -2.70 7.37 12.55
C ASP A 65 -1.49 6.81 13.30
N ALA A 66 -0.31 7.00 12.71
CA ALA A 66 0.98 6.68 13.31
C ALA A 66 1.30 7.59 14.51
N SER A 67 1.09 8.90 14.41
CA SER A 67 1.45 9.87 15.45
C SER A 67 0.46 9.96 16.61
N THR A 68 -0.80 9.59 16.40
CA THR A 68 -1.86 9.63 17.44
C THR A 68 -1.63 8.60 18.55
N VAL A 69 -0.79 7.59 18.31
CA VAL A 69 -0.28 6.73 19.36
C VAL A 69 1.06 7.31 19.79
N GLY A 70 1.01 8.12 20.86
CA GLY A 70 2.14 8.90 21.34
C GLY A 70 3.44 8.10 21.34
N VAL A 71 4.44 8.65 20.69
CA VAL A 71 5.84 8.25 20.89
C VAL A 71 6.26 8.84 22.24
N PRO A 72 6.57 8.05 23.27
CA PRO A 72 7.09 8.62 24.51
C PRO A 72 8.43 9.31 24.19
N GLN A 73 8.46 10.63 24.35
CA GLN A 73 9.60 11.49 24.03
C GLN A 73 10.76 11.37 25.02
N THR A 74 10.59 10.66 26.15
CA THR A 74 11.66 10.54 27.15
C THR A 74 11.42 9.32 28.04
N PHE A 75 12.45 8.50 28.22
CA PHE A 75 12.46 7.30 29.06
C PHE A 75 12.80 7.60 30.53
N THR A 76 12.42 8.76 31.07
CA THR A 76 12.77 9.14 32.46
C THR A 76 11.60 9.04 33.45
N THR A 77 10.39 8.81 32.97
CA THR A 77 9.24 8.42 33.79
C THR A 77 8.42 7.50 32.94
N PHE A 78 8.38 6.21 33.26
CA PHE A 78 7.47 5.26 32.62
C PHE A 78 6.05 5.80 32.78
N PRO A 79 5.42 6.39 31.76
CA PRO A 79 4.02 6.72 31.87
C PRO A 79 3.32 5.38 31.93
N GLU A 80 2.29 5.27 32.76
CA GLU A 80 1.32 4.19 32.63
C GLU A 80 1.02 4.02 31.13
N PHE A 81 1.37 2.86 30.56
CA PHE A 81 1.02 2.48 29.18
C PHE A 81 -0.52 2.37 28.99
N GLY A 82 -1.31 2.98 29.87
CA GLY A 82 -2.75 2.96 29.95
C GLY A 82 -3.33 4.37 29.92
N SER A 83 -3.92 4.74 28.79
CA SER A 83 -5.19 5.51 28.80
C SER A 83 -6.15 5.09 27.69
N ARG A 84 -5.91 3.93 27.06
CA ARG A 84 -6.95 3.22 26.31
C ARG A 84 -6.94 1.75 26.75
N PRO A 85 -7.51 1.43 27.93
CA PRO A 85 -7.83 0.05 28.23
C PRO A 85 -8.67 -0.45 27.05
N ASN A 86 -8.17 -1.48 26.35
CA ASN A 86 -8.87 -2.11 25.22
C ASN A 86 -8.92 -1.30 23.90
N ALA A 87 -7.80 -0.69 23.48
CA ALA A 87 -7.71 -0.15 22.12
C ALA A 87 -7.86 -1.28 21.07
N SER A 88 -8.90 -1.22 20.25
CA SER A 88 -9.15 -2.25 19.22
C SER A 88 -7.93 -2.44 18.29
N PRO A 89 -7.56 -3.68 17.90
CA PRO A 89 -6.44 -3.92 17.00
C PRO A 89 -6.62 -3.17 15.67
N LEU A 90 -5.50 -2.81 15.04
CA LEU A 90 -5.54 -2.20 13.70
C LEU A 90 -6.23 -3.15 12.72
N ARG A 91 -7.12 -2.60 11.90
CA ARG A 91 -7.92 -3.35 10.93
C ARG A 91 -7.42 -3.08 9.52
N CYS A 92 -7.40 -4.13 8.70
CA CYS A 92 -7.14 -3.95 7.28
C CYS A 92 -8.22 -3.07 6.65
N HIS A 93 -7.79 -2.09 5.86
CA HIS A 93 -8.68 -1.17 5.16
C HIS A 93 -9.70 -1.86 4.26
N PHE A 94 -9.34 -3.01 3.67
CA PHE A 94 -10.16 -3.71 2.68
C PHE A 94 -11.02 -4.82 3.26
N CYS A 95 -10.47 -5.67 4.13
CA CYS A 95 -11.22 -6.80 4.69
C CYS A 95 -11.71 -6.60 6.12
N ARG A 96 -11.34 -5.49 6.78
CA ARG A 96 -11.78 -5.11 8.14
C ARG A 96 -11.35 -6.07 9.25
N LYS A 97 -10.68 -7.17 8.91
CA LYS A 97 -10.14 -8.13 9.86
C LYS A 97 -8.99 -7.48 10.65
N PRO A 98 -8.89 -7.78 11.96
CA PRO A 98 -7.77 -7.33 12.79
C PRO A 98 -6.47 -7.93 12.25
N THR A 99 -5.38 -7.15 12.28
CA THR A 99 -4.08 -7.58 11.79
C THR A 99 -2.97 -7.19 12.75
N ALA A 100 -2.12 -8.15 13.11
CA ALA A 100 -0.95 -7.92 13.96
C ALA A 100 0.17 -7.21 13.22
N ARG A 101 0.33 -7.49 11.92
CA ARG A 101 1.35 -6.90 11.05
C ARG A 101 0.71 -6.12 9.91
N PRO A 102 0.07 -4.97 10.17
CA PRO A 102 -0.38 -4.09 9.09
C PRO A 102 0.83 -3.54 8.35
N ARG A 103 0.73 -3.40 7.03
CA ARG A 103 1.67 -2.60 6.24
C ARG A 103 0.93 -1.66 5.32
N PHE A 104 1.50 -0.50 5.08
CA PHE A 104 0.98 0.43 4.10
C PHE A 104 1.65 0.17 2.76
N ALA A 105 0.85 0.02 1.70
CA ALA A 105 1.37 -0.20 0.37
C ALA A 105 0.59 0.63 -0.66
N ILE A 106 1.25 0.96 -1.76
CA ILE A 106 0.67 1.62 -2.93
C ILE A 106 0.92 0.72 -4.13
N TYR A 107 -0.15 0.24 -4.75
CA TYR A 107 -0.12 -0.54 -5.98
C TYR A 107 -0.60 0.31 -7.15
N TRP A 108 0.14 0.31 -8.25
CA TRP A 108 -0.16 1.15 -9.41
C TRP A 108 -0.84 0.32 -10.49
N SER A 109 -1.99 0.81 -10.98
CA SER A 109 -2.65 0.31 -12.18
C SER A 109 -2.39 1.28 -13.33
N VAL A 110 -1.96 0.77 -14.48
CA VAL A 110 -1.77 1.58 -15.69
C VAL A 110 -2.95 1.33 -16.62
N VAL A 111 -3.57 2.41 -17.09
CA VAL A 111 -4.62 2.34 -18.10
C VAL A 111 -4.25 3.35 -19.18
N SER A 112 -4.20 2.86 -20.40
CA SER A 112 -3.72 3.58 -21.57
C SER A 112 -4.76 3.47 -22.68
N ASN A 113 -4.88 4.52 -23.50
CA ASN A 113 -5.46 4.47 -24.84
C ASN A 113 -4.33 4.73 -25.86
N LEU A 114 -4.65 4.91 -27.14
CA LEU A 114 -3.67 5.09 -28.22
C LEU A 114 -2.70 6.28 -28.03
N ILE A 115 -3.12 7.31 -27.29
CA ILE A 115 -2.37 8.59 -27.19
C ILE A 115 -1.81 8.80 -25.78
N TYR A 116 -2.55 8.42 -24.74
CA TYR A 116 -2.24 8.75 -23.34
C TYR A 116 -2.20 7.50 -22.45
N ALA A 117 -1.36 7.57 -21.43
CA ALA A 117 -1.30 6.59 -20.34
C ALA A 117 -1.55 7.28 -18.99
N SER A 118 -2.38 6.66 -18.16
CA SER A 118 -2.72 7.15 -16.83
C SER A 118 -2.40 6.11 -15.76
N ARG A 119 -1.90 6.57 -14.60
CA ARG A 119 -1.59 5.72 -13.44
C ARG A 119 -2.58 5.96 -12.32
N ARG A 120 -3.24 4.89 -11.87
CA ARG A 120 -4.21 4.92 -10.76
C ARG A 120 -3.65 4.18 -9.54
N PRO A 121 -3.47 4.86 -8.40
CA PRO A 121 -2.96 4.22 -7.18
C PRO A 121 -4.08 3.53 -6.40
N THR A 122 -3.84 2.28 -6.00
CA THR A 122 -4.60 1.57 -4.96
C THR A 122 -3.74 1.58 -3.70
N SER A 123 -4.11 2.39 -2.72
CA SER A 123 -3.32 2.60 -1.51
C SER A 123 -4.15 2.39 -0.24
N GLY A 124 -3.47 2.02 0.84
CA GLY A 124 -4.10 1.84 2.15
C GLY A 124 -3.29 0.95 3.07
N MET A 125 -3.85 0.71 4.25
CA MET A 125 -3.33 -0.23 5.23
C MET A 125 -3.86 -1.64 4.92
N PHE A 126 -2.97 -2.57 4.60
CA PHE A 126 -3.31 -3.92 4.19
C PHE A 126 -2.95 -4.94 5.27
N CYS A 127 -3.68 -6.07 5.28
CA CYS A 127 -3.12 -7.34 5.73
C CYS A 127 -2.50 -8.08 4.54
N ALA A 128 -1.58 -9.01 4.77
CA ALA A 128 -0.83 -9.68 3.70
C ALA A 128 -1.73 -10.31 2.60
N PRO A 129 -2.84 -11.02 2.91
CA PRO A 129 -3.72 -11.57 1.88
C PRO A 129 -4.45 -10.50 1.04
N CYS A 130 -4.78 -9.35 1.64
CA CYS A 130 -5.42 -8.25 0.92
C CYS A 130 -4.41 -7.51 0.05
N ALA A 131 -3.18 -7.34 0.53
CA ALA A 131 -2.08 -6.78 -0.26
C ALA A 131 -1.80 -7.62 -1.50
N ARG A 132 -1.69 -8.95 -1.35
CA ARG A 132 -1.49 -9.87 -2.49
C ARG A 132 -2.63 -9.80 -3.52
N ARG A 133 -3.88 -9.70 -3.06
CA ARG A 133 -5.02 -9.51 -3.97
C ARG A 133 -5.03 -8.15 -4.64
N ALA A 134 -4.67 -7.08 -3.93
CA ALA A 134 -4.58 -5.74 -4.48
C ALA A 134 -3.46 -5.61 -5.51
N SER A 135 -2.29 -6.20 -5.25
CA SER A 135 -1.17 -6.22 -6.19
C SER A 135 -1.52 -6.96 -7.46
N LEU A 136 -2.13 -8.16 -7.36
CA LEU A 136 -2.53 -8.95 -8.52
C LEU A 136 -3.62 -8.24 -9.35
N ARG A 137 -4.60 -7.60 -8.70
CA ARG A 137 -5.61 -6.79 -9.41
C ARG A 137 -4.99 -5.61 -10.16
N ALA A 138 -4.08 -4.88 -9.52
CA ALA A 138 -3.41 -3.74 -10.15
C ALA A 138 -2.54 -4.21 -11.34
N THR A 139 -1.85 -5.35 -11.20
CA THR A 139 -1.11 -5.98 -12.29
C THR A 139 -2.03 -6.44 -13.41
N LEU A 140 -3.15 -7.09 -13.11
CA LEU A 140 -4.11 -7.53 -14.12
C LEU A 140 -4.66 -6.35 -14.93
N ILE A 141 -5.07 -5.27 -14.26
CA ILE A 141 -5.53 -4.05 -14.95
C ILE A 141 -4.43 -3.50 -15.86
N SER A 142 -3.19 -3.42 -15.36
CA SER A 142 -2.06 -2.93 -16.15
C SER A 142 -1.76 -3.84 -17.34
N ALA A 143 -1.83 -5.16 -17.15
CA ALA A 143 -1.58 -6.14 -18.19
C ALA A 143 -2.66 -6.15 -19.29
N CYS A 144 -3.91 -5.85 -18.96
CA CYS A 144 -4.99 -5.78 -19.96
C CYS A 144 -5.09 -4.41 -20.64
N PHE A 145 -4.85 -3.33 -19.90
CA PHE A 145 -5.18 -1.99 -20.34
C PHE A 145 -3.98 -1.04 -20.44
N GLY A 146 -2.78 -1.51 -20.13
CA GLY A 146 -1.60 -0.65 -20.05
C GLY A 146 -0.84 -0.49 -21.38
N TRP A 147 -0.94 -1.45 -22.29
CA TRP A 147 -0.07 -1.55 -23.49
C TRP A 147 -0.50 -0.68 -24.68
N TRP A 148 -1.67 -0.06 -24.61
CA TRP A 148 -2.31 0.55 -25.78
C TRP A 148 -1.69 1.85 -26.29
N SER A 149 -0.59 2.36 -25.70
CA SER A 149 0.20 3.49 -26.24
C SER A 149 1.68 3.35 -25.96
N LEU A 150 2.51 4.12 -26.69
CA LEU A 150 3.95 4.21 -26.49
C LEU A 150 4.35 4.49 -25.02
N PRO A 151 3.76 5.47 -24.29
CA PRO A 151 4.06 5.64 -22.87
C PRO A 151 3.59 4.44 -22.03
N GLY A 152 2.47 3.82 -22.42
CA GLY A 152 1.91 2.65 -21.78
C GLY A 152 2.83 1.42 -21.81
N VAL A 153 3.48 1.16 -22.95
CA VAL A 153 4.45 0.07 -23.12
C VAL A 153 5.63 0.18 -22.15
N LEU A 154 6.05 1.40 -21.80
CA LEU A 154 7.13 1.62 -20.81
C LEU A 154 6.62 1.58 -19.36
N LEU A 155 5.46 2.20 -19.09
CA LEU A 155 4.92 2.32 -17.73
C LEU A 155 4.37 0.99 -17.19
N THR A 156 3.84 0.13 -18.07
CA THR A 156 3.18 -1.12 -17.68
C THR A 156 4.15 -2.14 -17.07
N PRO A 157 5.29 -2.50 -17.70
CA PRO A 157 6.27 -3.40 -17.09
C PRO A 157 6.78 -2.86 -15.75
N LEU A 158 7.05 -1.55 -15.67
CA LEU A 158 7.52 -0.92 -14.44
C LEU A 158 6.49 -1.02 -13.31
N ALA A 159 5.21 -0.75 -13.60
CA ALA A 159 4.14 -0.88 -12.63
C ALA A 159 3.95 -2.32 -12.16
N ILE A 160 3.98 -3.29 -13.09
CA ILE A 160 3.87 -4.72 -12.76
C ILE A 160 5.04 -5.17 -11.88
N TYR A 161 6.26 -4.77 -12.22
CA TYR A 161 7.46 -5.07 -11.43
C TYR A 161 7.38 -4.50 -10.01
N ARG A 162 6.95 -3.23 -9.87
CA ARG A 162 6.76 -2.61 -8.55
C ARG A 162 5.67 -3.32 -7.74
N ASN A 163 4.56 -3.69 -8.38
CA ASN A 163 3.48 -4.44 -7.73
C ASN A 163 3.97 -5.83 -7.27
N ALA A 164 4.77 -6.52 -8.07
CA ALA A 164 5.35 -7.83 -7.75
C ALA A 164 6.31 -7.79 -6.55
N ARG A 165 7.02 -6.67 -6.35
CA ARG A 165 7.86 -6.42 -5.16
C ARG A 165 7.07 -5.99 -3.91
N GLY A 166 5.74 -6.01 -3.98
CA GLY A 166 4.86 -5.67 -2.86
C GLY A 166 4.47 -4.20 -2.80
N GLY A 167 4.64 -3.46 -3.90
CA GLY A 167 4.20 -2.07 -4.06
C GLY A 167 5.17 -1.04 -3.52
N GLU A 168 4.84 0.23 -3.73
CA GLU A 168 5.59 1.35 -3.16
C GLU A 168 5.21 1.58 -1.69
N ARG A 169 6.20 1.87 -0.86
CA ARG A 169 6.02 2.06 0.59
C ARG A 169 6.61 3.41 1.01
N PRO A 170 5.85 4.26 1.72
CA PRO A 170 6.40 5.46 2.33
C PRO A 170 7.46 5.07 3.38
N ARG A 171 8.61 5.76 3.38
CA ARG A 171 9.66 5.54 4.39
C ARG A 171 9.12 5.79 5.81
N GLY A 172 9.58 5.01 6.78
CA GLY A 172 9.19 5.10 8.20
C GLY A 172 7.77 4.65 8.54
N SER A 173 6.87 4.51 7.55
CA SER A 173 5.46 4.22 7.81
C SER A 173 5.20 2.80 8.33
N ASP A 174 5.98 1.81 7.88
CA ASP A 174 5.84 0.41 8.32
C ASP A 174 6.12 0.28 9.83
N ILE A 175 7.15 0.95 10.34
CA ILE A 175 7.58 0.80 11.75
C ILE A 175 6.61 1.49 12.70
N LEU A 176 6.10 2.66 12.34
CA LEU A 176 5.09 3.33 13.14
C LEU A 176 3.78 2.52 13.21
N LEU A 177 3.40 1.86 12.11
CA LEU A 177 2.26 0.93 12.10
C LEU A 177 2.52 -0.30 12.98
N LEU A 178 3.72 -0.86 12.94
CA LEU A 178 4.12 -1.98 13.81
C LEU A 178 4.13 -1.57 15.28
N TRP A 179 4.64 -0.38 15.60
CA TRP A 179 4.65 0.19 16.96
C TRP A 179 3.23 0.36 17.51
N ASN A 180 2.37 1.02 16.73
CA ASN A 180 0.97 1.22 17.09
C ASN A 180 0.24 -0.13 17.28
N SER A 181 0.51 -1.10 16.40
CA SER A 181 0.01 -2.47 16.56
C SER A 181 0.50 -3.11 17.86
N ALA A 182 1.81 -3.07 18.13
CA ALA A 182 2.42 -3.66 19.33
C ALA A 182 1.80 -3.10 20.62
N LEU A 183 1.59 -1.78 20.69
CA LEU A 183 0.96 -1.13 21.83
C LEU A 183 -0.49 -1.59 22.03
N ARG A 184 -1.28 -1.72 20.96
CA ARG A 184 -2.68 -2.18 21.05
C ARG A 184 -2.78 -3.64 21.51
N PHE A 185 -1.90 -4.51 21.05
CA PHE A 185 -1.85 -5.89 21.53
C PHE A 185 -1.38 -5.97 22.97
N TYR A 186 -0.43 -5.12 23.37
CA TYR A 186 0.01 -5.02 24.76
C TYR A 186 -1.12 -4.61 25.70
N THR A 187 -1.85 -3.52 25.39
CA THR A 187 -2.96 -3.03 26.23
C THR A 187 -4.16 -3.97 26.30
N ARG A 188 -4.22 -4.94 25.37
CA ARG A 188 -5.22 -6.02 25.37
C ARG A 188 -4.79 -7.25 26.19
N GLY A 189 -3.53 -7.31 26.62
CA GLY A 189 -2.96 -8.44 27.35
C GLY A 189 -2.26 -9.48 26.46
N ASP A 190 -2.22 -9.28 25.14
CA ASP A 190 -1.56 -10.17 24.17
C ASP A 190 -0.05 -9.91 24.11
N ALA A 191 0.64 -10.09 25.25
CA ALA A 191 2.07 -9.79 25.40
C ALA A 191 2.95 -10.55 24.40
N ARG A 192 2.56 -11.77 24.01
CA ARG A 192 3.25 -12.59 23.00
C ARG A 192 3.38 -11.88 21.65
N ILE A 193 2.27 -11.33 21.16
CA ILE A 193 2.22 -10.62 19.87
C ILE A 193 2.99 -9.32 19.99
N ALA A 194 2.75 -8.55 21.06
CA ALA A 194 3.46 -7.31 21.32
C ALA A 194 4.98 -7.51 21.34
N LYS A 195 5.48 -8.56 22.01
CA LYS A 195 6.90 -8.92 22.07
C LYS A 195 7.46 -9.25 20.69
N SER A 196 6.74 -10.04 19.89
CA SER A 196 7.18 -10.37 18.53
C SER A 196 7.29 -9.15 17.60
N LEU A 197 6.38 -8.18 17.75
CA LEU A 197 6.40 -6.92 17.00
C LEU A 197 7.52 -6.01 17.51
N ALA A 198 7.72 -5.94 18.83
CA ALA A 198 8.83 -5.19 19.44
C ALA A 198 10.20 -5.71 18.97
N MET A 199 10.39 -7.03 18.88
CA MET A 199 11.60 -7.64 18.31
C MET A 199 11.81 -7.25 16.85
N GLU A 200 10.75 -7.24 16.02
CA GLU A 200 10.83 -6.83 14.62
C GLU A 200 11.21 -5.35 14.48
N ILE A 201 10.67 -4.48 15.34
CA ILE A 201 11.01 -3.05 15.38
C ILE A 201 12.45 -2.85 15.86
N ALA A 202 12.87 -3.54 16.92
CA ALA A 202 14.22 -3.46 17.48
C ALA A 202 15.31 -3.90 16.49
N ALA A 203 15.01 -4.90 15.66
CA ALA A 203 15.91 -5.39 14.61
C ALA A 203 15.97 -4.50 13.36
N SER A 204 15.11 -3.47 13.25
CA SER A 204 15.10 -2.58 12.09
C SER A 204 16.16 -1.49 12.17
N SER A 205 16.71 -1.05 11.03
CA SER A 205 17.73 0.02 10.96
C SER A 205 17.16 1.44 10.95
N ASP A 206 15.91 1.63 11.39
CA ASP A 206 15.22 2.92 11.37
C ASP A 206 15.45 3.70 12.66
N SER A 207 15.27 5.02 12.62
CA SER A 207 15.40 5.90 13.80
C SER A 207 14.46 5.50 14.94
N HIS A 208 13.35 4.84 14.64
CA HIS A 208 12.35 4.42 15.63
C HIS A 208 12.60 3.00 16.20
N SER A 209 13.71 2.34 15.85
CA SER A 209 14.08 1.02 16.39
C SER A 209 14.23 1.00 17.91
N VAL A 210 14.65 2.13 18.50
CA VAL A 210 14.78 2.35 19.95
C VAL A 210 13.47 2.04 20.69
N PHE A 211 12.31 2.34 20.09
CA PHE A 211 11.01 2.03 20.72
C PHE A 211 10.79 0.52 20.86
N GLY A 212 11.15 -0.23 19.83
CA GLY A 212 11.11 -1.69 19.86
C GLY A 212 12.01 -2.24 20.95
N SER A 213 13.25 -1.78 21.00
CA SER A 213 14.24 -2.22 22.01
C SER A 213 13.77 -1.94 23.44
N ASN A 214 13.19 -0.77 23.69
CA ASN A 214 12.75 -0.41 25.03
C ASN A 214 11.48 -1.15 25.45
N MET A 215 10.52 -1.32 24.53
CA MET A 215 9.34 -2.15 24.77
C MET A 215 9.73 -3.61 25.01
N LEU A 216 10.74 -4.13 24.29
CA LEU A 216 11.24 -5.48 24.48
C LEU A 216 11.82 -5.67 25.89
N LYS A 217 12.70 -4.77 26.34
CA LYS A 217 13.25 -4.78 27.72
C LYS A 217 12.14 -4.77 28.77
N TYR A 218 11.11 -3.96 28.57
CA TYR A 218 9.96 -3.86 29.47
C TYR A 218 9.13 -5.14 29.50
N LEU A 219 8.86 -5.74 28.34
CA LEU A 219 8.12 -7.00 28.24
C LEU A 219 8.91 -8.19 28.78
N GLU A 220 10.24 -8.20 28.63
CA GLU A 220 11.12 -9.21 29.22
C GLU A 220 11.15 -9.13 30.74
N TYR A 221 11.16 -7.91 31.29
CA TYR A 221 11.05 -7.69 32.73
C TYR A 221 9.70 -8.15 33.30
N LEU A 222 8.58 -7.76 32.67
CA LEU A 222 7.24 -8.09 33.19
C LEU A 222 6.78 -9.52 32.89
N ARG A 223 7.16 -10.07 31.74
CA ARG A 223 6.66 -11.35 31.21
C ARG A 223 7.82 -12.19 30.63
N PRO A 224 8.77 -12.64 31.46
CA PRO A 224 9.97 -13.33 30.99
C PRO A 224 9.67 -14.64 30.26
N GLN A 225 8.60 -15.35 30.65
CA GLN A 225 8.20 -16.64 30.08
C GLN A 225 7.56 -16.56 28.69
N GLU A 226 7.12 -15.37 28.25
CA GLU A 226 6.45 -15.21 26.96
C GLU A 226 7.44 -15.24 25.78
N ARG A 227 7.20 -16.13 24.81
CA ARG A 227 8.03 -16.28 23.60
C ARG A 227 7.47 -15.46 22.45
N GLY A 228 8.23 -14.48 21.97
CA GLY A 228 7.85 -13.60 20.85
C GLY A 228 8.02 -14.25 19.48
N THR A 229 7.20 -15.23 19.11
CA THR A 229 7.21 -15.81 17.76
C THR A 229 5.92 -15.54 17.00
N LEU A 230 6.01 -14.79 15.90
CA LEU A 230 4.90 -14.53 14.99
C LEU A 230 5.31 -14.87 13.56
N LYS A 231 4.49 -15.65 12.86
CA LYS A 231 4.73 -16.02 11.46
C LYS A 231 4.79 -14.79 10.56
N ASP A 232 5.83 -14.69 9.74
CA ASP A 232 5.93 -13.63 8.74
C ASP A 232 4.96 -13.90 7.59
N SER A 233 3.77 -13.31 7.69
CA SER A 233 2.73 -13.39 6.67
C SER A 233 3.04 -12.57 5.41
N TRP A 234 4.02 -11.66 5.47
CA TRP A 234 4.40 -10.76 4.37
C TRP A 234 5.60 -11.25 3.56
N ARG A 235 6.21 -12.36 3.96
CA ARG A 235 7.22 -13.05 3.17
C ARG A 235 6.67 -13.35 1.79
N ALA A 236 7.22 -12.70 0.78
CA ALA A 236 6.90 -12.98 -0.60
C ALA A 236 7.25 -14.44 -0.90
N GLN A 237 6.25 -15.23 -1.28
CA GLN A 237 6.50 -16.60 -1.73
C GLN A 237 6.89 -16.54 -3.21
N ARG A 238 7.85 -17.36 -3.64
CA ARG A 238 8.28 -17.42 -5.05
C ARG A 238 7.08 -17.61 -6.00
N SER A 239 6.05 -18.34 -5.55
CA SER A 239 4.78 -18.54 -6.25
C SER A 239 3.98 -17.25 -6.52
N ASP A 240 4.17 -16.19 -5.74
CA ASP A 240 3.46 -14.92 -5.97
C ASP A 240 4.11 -14.10 -7.08
N GLN A 241 5.44 -14.14 -7.17
CA GLN A 241 6.19 -13.41 -8.19
C GLN A 241 5.90 -13.95 -9.60
N TRP A 242 5.83 -15.27 -9.75
CA TRP A 242 5.49 -15.90 -11.03
C TRP A 242 4.10 -15.52 -11.53
N LYS A 243 3.11 -15.32 -10.65
CA LYS A 243 1.78 -14.85 -11.06
C LYS A 243 1.83 -13.48 -11.72
N HIS A 244 2.68 -12.58 -11.24
CA HIS A 244 2.86 -11.27 -11.87
C HIS A 244 3.54 -11.38 -13.24
N ALA A 245 4.53 -12.27 -13.38
CA ALA A 245 5.20 -12.52 -14.65
C ALA A 245 4.24 -13.12 -15.69
N LEU A 246 3.45 -14.13 -15.30
CA LEU A 246 2.43 -14.73 -16.17
C LEU A 246 1.41 -13.70 -16.66
N LEU A 247 0.91 -12.86 -15.76
CA LEU A 247 -0.01 -11.78 -16.13
C LEU A 247 0.64 -10.75 -17.07
N ALA A 248 1.91 -10.43 -16.87
CA ALA A 248 2.62 -9.47 -17.72
C ALA A 248 2.72 -9.93 -19.19
N LEU A 249 2.89 -11.23 -19.41
CA LEU A 249 3.10 -11.81 -20.73
C LEU A 249 1.81 -12.23 -21.42
N ALA A 250 0.71 -12.46 -20.68
CA ALA A 250 -0.52 -13.01 -21.22
C ALA A 250 -1.06 -12.27 -22.46
N VAL A 251 -1.14 -10.93 -22.42
CA VAL A 251 -1.69 -10.13 -23.53
C VAL A 251 -0.68 -9.97 -24.68
N PRO A 252 0.58 -9.56 -24.44
CA PRO A 252 1.58 -9.49 -25.51
C PRO A 252 1.76 -10.82 -26.24
N SER A 253 1.84 -11.93 -25.51
CA SER A 253 1.99 -13.27 -26.11
C SER A 253 0.77 -13.66 -26.94
N ALA A 254 -0.46 -13.36 -26.48
CA ALA A 254 -1.66 -13.60 -27.27
C ALA A 254 -1.68 -12.80 -28.58
N ILE A 255 -1.30 -11.51 -28.52
CA ILE A 255 -1.22 -10.65 -29.72
C ILE A 255 -0.18 -11.20 -30.72
N ILE A 256 1.03 -11.50 -30.25
CA ILE A 256 2.10 -12.06 -31.08
C ILE A 256 1.65 -13.38 -31.73
N PHE A 257 1.04 -14.27 -30.95
CA PHE A 257 0.52 -15.54 -31.44
C PHE A 257 -0.54 -15.34 -32.53
N THR A 258 -1.52 -14.46 -32.30
CA THR A 258 -2.55 -14.16 -33.32
C THR A 258 -1.96 -13.54 -34.58
N LEU A 259 -0.96 -12.66 -34.46
CA LEU A 259 -0.31 -12.05 -35.64
C LEU A 259 0.50 -13.08 -36.42
N ALA A 260 1.18 -14.01 -35.75
CA ALA A 260 1.94 -15.08 -36.39
C ALA A 260 1.05 -16.04 -37.20
N GLU A 261 -0.22 -16.22 -36.81
CA GLU A 261 -1.19 -17.05 -37.53
C GLU A 261 -1.86 -16.35 -38.71
N THR A 262 -1.77 -15.01 -38.82
CA THR A 262 -2.31 -14.29 -39.98
C THR A 262 -1.38 -14.38 -41.19
N ASP A 263 -1.96 -14.31 -42.41
CA ASP A 263 -1.21 -14.31 -43.67
C ASP A 263 -0.11 -13.22 -43.69
N VAL A 264 -0.38 -12.06 -43.06
CA VAL A 264 0.57 -10.95 -42.87
C VAL A 264 1.78 -11.38 -42.03
N GLY A 265 1.55 -12.17 -40.97
CA GLY A 265 2.61 -12.71 -40.12
C GLY A 265 3.51 -13.68 -40.86
N GLN A 266 2.92 -14.57 -41.66
CA GLN A 266 3.67 -15.50 -42.51
C GLN A 266 4.49 -14.77 -43.57
N THR A 267 3.92 -13.77 -44.24
CA THR A 267 4.68 -12.97 -45.22
C THR A 267 5.85 -12.23 -44.58
N THR A 268 5.68 -11.69 -43.37
CA THR A 268 6.80 -11.03 -42.67
C THR A 268 7.90 -12.00 -42.25
N LEU A 269 7.55 -13.22 -41.83
CA LEU A 269 8.53 -14.27 -41.51
C LEU A 269 9.31 -14.71 -42.75
N ASP A 270 8.62 -14.91 -43.87
CA ASP A 270 9.25 -15.28 -45.14
C ASP A 270 10.19 -14.19 -45.67
N VAL A 271 9.79 -12.92 -45.54
CA VAL A 271 10.65 -11.76 -45.91
C VAL A 271 11.88 -11.67 -45.01
N MET A 272 11.76 -11.93 -43.70
CA MET A 272 12.91 -11.92 -42.80
C MET A 272 13.88 -13.09 -43.06
N GLN A 273 13.34 -14.28 -43.37
CA GLN A 273 14.16 -15.44 -43.71
C GLN A 273 14.89 -15.24 -45.04
N THR A 274 14.20 -14.74 -46.07
CA THR A 274 14.83 -14.41 -47.37
C THR A 274 15.86 -13.29 -47.22
N ALA A 275 15.59 -12.24 -46.45
CA ALA A 275 16.58 -11.20 -46.17
C ALA A 275 17.84 -11.75 -45.46
N SER A 276 17.66 -12.66 -44.50
CA SER A 276 18.80 -13.29 -43.81
C SER A 276 19.63 -14.20 -44.73
N ALA A 277 18.98 -14.90 -45.66
CA ALA A 277 19.64 -15.72 -46.66
C ALA A 277 20.44 -14.86 -47.66
N ILE A 278 19.86 -13.76 -48.15
CA ILE A 278 20.53 -12.80 -49.05
C ILE A 278 21.75 -12.16 -48.36
N THR A 279 21.67 -11.85 -47.07
CA THR A 279 22.83 -11.34 -46.33
C THR A 279 23.92 -12.39 -46.14
N TYR A 280 23.57 -13.68 -46.00
CA TYR A 280 24.55 -14.74 -45.87
C TYR A 280 25.26 -15.02 -47.20
N GLU A 281 24.52 -15.07 -48.31
CA GLU A 281 25.09 -15.25 -49.66
C GLU A 281 25.92 -14.05 -50.11
N SER A 282 25.48 -12.81 -49.82
CA SER A 282 26.25 -11.61 -50.19
C SER A 282 27.51 -11.43 -49.33
N VAL A 283 27.49 -11.86 -48.07
CA VAL A 283 28.71 -11.92 -47.24
C VAL A 283 29.61 -13.07 -47.68
N ALA A 284 29.09 -14.25 -48.03
CA ALA A 284 29.91 -15.35 -48.55
C ALA A 284 30.60 -14.99 -49.89
N ALA A 285 29.89 -14.34 -50.81
CA ALA A 285 30.43 -13.91 -52.10
C ALA A 285 31.45 -12.75 -52.02
N ALA A 286 31.53 -12.06 -50.88
CA ALA A 286 32.53 -11.00 -50.65
C ALA A 286 33.87 -11.54 -50.08
N TRP A 287 33.93 -12.84 -49.77
CA TRP A 287 35.11 -13.50 -49.19
C TRP A 287 35.77 -14.54 -50.12
N ASP A 288 35.21 -14.76 -51.31
CA ASP A 288 35.84 -15.45 -52.45
C ASP A 288 36.41 -14.44 -53.46
#